data_AF-A0A7W1JIC7-F1
#
_entry.id   AF-A0A7W1JIC7-F1
#
_cell.length_a   1.000
_cell.length_b   1.000
_cell.length_c   1.000
_cell.angle_alpha   90.00
_cell.angle_beta   90.00
_cell.angle_gamma   90.00
#
_symmetry.space_group_name_H-M   'P 1'
#
loop_
_entity.id
_entity.type
_entity.pdbx_description
1 polymer ?
#
loop_
_entity_poly.entity_id
_entity_poly.type
_entity_poly.pdbx_seq_one_letter_code
_entity_poly.pdbx_strand_id
1 'polypeptide(L)' 'DLVHAVEAGVLARKDVTELGAVLAGGAEGRRTPEEATVFDSTGLAIQDLAIAIAAFEHAGQTDLQEIEL' A
#
# COMPACT_ATOMS: atom_id res chain seq x y z
N ASP A 1 -0.33 -13.12 -2.95
CA ASP A 1 -0.98 -14.45 -2.87
C ASP A 1 -2.39 -14.50 -2.26
N LEU A 2 -3.03 -13.38 -1.91
CA LEU A 2 -4.45 -13.37 -1.48
C LEU A 2 -5.39 -13.84 -2.59
N VAL A 3 -5.04 -13.56 -3.85
CA VAL A 3 -5.81 -13.99 -5.02
C VAL A 3 -5.98 -15.50 -5.11
N HIS A 4 -4.91 -16.27 -4.84
CA HIS A 4 -4.95 -17.73 -4.89
C HIS A 4 -5.85 -18.32 -3.81
N ALA A 5 -5.86 -17.74 -2.60
CA ALA A 5 -6.75 -18.18 -1.51
C ALA A 5 -8.23 -17.94 -1.85
N VAL A 6 -8.52 -16.83 -2.54
CA VAL A 6 -9.87 -16.53 -3.03
C VAL A 6 -10.27 -17.46 -4.17
N GLU A 7 -9.38 -17.71 -5.13
CA GLU A 7 -9.63 -18.64 -6.24
C GLU A 7 -9.84 -20.07 -5.76
N ALA A 8 -9.12 -20.49 -4.71
CA ALA A 8 -9.30 -21.78 -4.06
C ALA A 8 -10.57 -21.87 -3.19
N GLY A 9 -11.33 -20.78 -3.02
CA GLY A 9 -12.55 -20.73 -2.20
C GLY A 9 -12.31 -20.81 -0.69
N VAL A 10 -11.06 -20.68 -0.24
CA VAL A 10 -10.69 -20.68 1.18
C VAL A 10 -10.99 -19.33 1.84
N LEU A 11 -11.09 -18.26 1.04
CA LEU A 11 -11.41 -16.90 1.47
C LEU A 11 -12.42 -16.26 0.51
N ALA A 12 -13.38 -15.48 1.01
CA ALA A 12 -14.22 -14.66 0.14
C ALA A 12 -13.63 -13.25 -0.02
N ARG A 13 -13.91 -12.59 -1.16
CA ARG A 13 -13.46 -11.20 -1.41
C ARG A 13 -13.89 -10.22 -0.32
N LYS A 14 -15.10 -10.41 0.23
CA LYS A 14 -15.64 -9.60 1.32
C LYS A 14 -14.89 -9.74 2.65
N ASP A 15 -14.09 -10.80 2.80
CA ASP A 15 -13.30 -11.06 4.00
C ASP A 15 -11.93 -10.35 3.92
N VAL A 16 -11.64 -9.67 2.80
CA VAL A 16 -10.42 -8.88 2.58
C VAL A 16 -10.74 -7.40 2.73
N THR A 17 -9.96 -6.70 3.53
CA THR A 17 -10.07 -5.25 3.72
C THR A 17 -8.99 -4.53 2.92
N GLU A 18 -9.39 -3.51 2.16
CA GLU A 18 -8.44 -2.65 1.44
C GLU A 18 -7.65 -1.78 2.43
N LEU A 19 -6.32 -1.75 2.28
CA LEU A 19 -5.46 -0.93 3.13
C LEU A 19 -5.83 0.57 3.05
N GLY A 20 -6.23 1.05 1.88
CA GLY A 20 -6.66 2.44 1.69
C GLY A 20 -7.88 2.81 2.54
N ALA A 21 -8.85 1.91 2.68
CA ALA A 21 -10.02 2.14 3.51
C ALA A 21 -9.66 2.21 5.00
N VAL A 22 -8.70 1.40 5.46
CA VAL A 22 -8.18 1.46 6.84
C VAL A 22 -7.47 2.79 7.09
N LEU A 23 -6.56 3.19 6.19
CA LEU A 23 -5.80 4.44 6.31
C LEU A 23 -6.70 5.68 6.29
N ALA A 24 -7.80 5.63 5.52
CA ALA A 24 -8.79 6.70 5.45
C ALA A 24 -9.81 6.68 6.61
N GLY A 25 -9.75 5.69 7.52
CA GLY A 25 -10.70 5.54 8.63
C GLY A 25 -12.08 4.99 8.22
N GLY A 26 -12.22 4.49 6.99
CA GLY A 26 -13.44 3.87 6.48
C GLY A 26 -13.58 2.38 6.83
N ALA A 27 -12.55 1.75 7.36
CA ALA A 27 -12.56 0.37 7.83
C ALA A 27 -11.66 0.19 9.07
N GLU A 28 -11.95 -0.83 9.89
CA GLU A 28 -11.11 -1.20 11.03
C GLU A 28 -9.82 -1.88 10.57
N GLY A 29 -8.70 -1.52 11.19
CA GLY A 29 -7.43 -2.23 11.06
C GLY A 29 -7.29 -3.35 12.10
N ARG A 30 -6.05 -3.66 12.51
CA ARG A 30 -5.78 -4.57 13.62
C ARG A 30 -6.24 -3.96 14.94
N ARG A 31 -6.92 -4.75 15.78
CA ARG A 31 -7.60 -4.27 17.00
C ARG A 31 -6.95 -4.76 18.28
N THR A 32 -6.38 -5.95 18.29
CA THR A 32 -5.72 -6.51 19.48
C THR A 32 -4.34 -7.08 19.20
N PRO A 33 -3.48 -7.22 20.24
CA PRO A 33 -2.16 -7.83 20.11
C PRO A 33 -2.18 -9.30 19.65
N GLU A 34 -3.26 -10.04 19.89
CA GLU A 34 -3.39 -11.47 19.57
C GLU A 34 -3.80 -11.71 18.12
N GLU A 35 -4.37 -10.71 17.43
CA GLU A 35 -4.73 -10.81 16.02
C GLU A 35 -3.47 -10.89 15.15
N ALA A 36 -3.44 -11.87 14.25
CA ALA A 36 -2.48 -11.95 13.16
C ALA A 36 -3.01 -11.19 11.93
N THR A 37 -2.14 -10.44 11.26
CA THR A 37 -2.49 -9.65 10.08
C THR A 37 -1.59 -10.06 8.92
N VAL A 38 -2.19 -10.31 7.75
CA VAL A 38 -1.48 -10.57 6.50
C VAL A 38 -1.81 -9.44 5.54
N PHE A 39 -0.77 -8.87 4.92
CA PHE A 39 -0.90 -7.87 3.88
C PHE A 39 -0.32 -8.43 2.58
N ASP A 40 -1.06 -8.29 1.49
CA ASP A 40 -0.64 -8.63 0.14
C ASP A 40 -0.80 -7.39 -0.74
N SER A 41 0.31 -6.94 -1.35
CA SER A 41 0.29 -5.81 -2.27
C SER A 41 0.47 -6.32 -3.68
N THR A 42 -0.38 -5.87 -4.60
CA THR A 42 -0.17 -6.08 -6.04
C THR A 42 0.74 -5.01 -6.65
N GLY A 43 1.11 -3.97 -5.88
CA GLY A 43 1.74 -2.74 -6.39
C GLY A 43 0.76 -1.90 -7.20
N LEU A 44 0.70 -0.60 -6.94
CA LEU A 44 -0.11 0.34 -7.74
C LEU A 44 0.79 1.47 -8.24
N ALA A 45 0.75 1.75 -9.55
CA ALA A 45 1.57 2.82 -10.15
C ALA A 45 1.36 4.20 -9.50
N ILE A 46 0.19 4.44 -8.90
CA ILE A 46 -0.08 5.67 -8.16
C ILE A 46 0.81 5.83 -6.91
N GLN A 47 1.22 4.72 -6.29
CA GLN A 47 2.12 4.74 -5.13
C GLN A 47 3.52 5.18 -5.55
N ASP A 48 4.01 4.67 -6.69
CA ASP A 48 5.30 5.08 -7.25
C ASP A 48 5.29 6.57 -7.63
N LEU A 49 4.20 7.03 -8.27
CA LEU A 49 4.02 8.44 -8.62
C LEU A 49 4.00 9.34 -7.38
N ALA A 50 3.28 8.93 -6.32
CA ALA A 50 3.22 9.69 -5.07
C ALA A 50 4.61 9.83 -4.44
N ILE A 51 5.41 8.76 -4.45
CA ILE A 51 6.80 8.79 -3.99
C ILE A 51 7.65 9.73 -4.85
N ALA A 52 7.52 9.65 -6.17
CA ALA A 52 8.28 10.51 -7.09
C ALA A 52 7.98 11.99 -6.87
N ILE A 53 6.70 12.35 -6.66
CA ILE A 53 6.30 13.73 -6.35
C ILE A 53 6.91 14.16 -5.01
N ALA A 54 6.76 13.36 -3.95
CA ALA A 54 7.30 13.70 -2.63
C ALA A 54 8.82 13.87 -2.67
N ALA A 55 9.53 13.00 -3.38
CA ALA A 55 10.98 13.10 -3.55
C ALA A 55 11.35 14.38 -4.34
N PHE A 56 10.62 14.69 -5.40
CA PHE A 56 10.84 15.89 -6.21
C PHE A 56 10.61 17.18 -5.42
N GLU A 57 9.57 17.24 -4.59
CA GLU A 57 9.30 18.39 -3.71
C GLU A 57 10.42 18.66 -2.70
N HIS A 58 11.15 17.60 -2.29
CA HIS A 58 12.27 17.69 -1.36
C HIS A 58 13.64 17.73 -2.05
N ALA A 59 13.69 17.76 -3.39
CA ALA A 59 14.93 17.66 -4.15
C ALA A 59 15.95 18.76 -3.76
N GLY A 60 15.49 19.99 -3.55
CA GLY A 60 16.34 21.11 -3.14
C GLY A 60 16.89 21.05 -1.71
N GLN A 61 16.52 20.03 -0.92
CA GLN A 61 17.00 19.83 0.45
C GLN A 61 18.16 18.82 0.53
N THR A 62 18.53 18.21 -0.60
CA THR A 62 19.60 17.21 -0.70
C THR A 62 20.58 17.64 -1.79
N ASP A 63 21.86 17.30 -1.62
CA ASP A 63 22.88 17.47 -2.68
C ASP A 63 22.66 16.40 -3.75
N LEU A 64 21.89 16.75 -4.78
CA LEU A 64 21.52 15.86 -5.89
C LEU A 64 22.27 16.24 -7.16
N GLN A 65 22.62 15.23 -7.96
CA GLN A 65 23.22 15.45 -9.27
C GLN A 65 22.17 15.93 -10.26
N GLU A 66 22.41 17.09 -10.87
CA GLU A 66 21.63 17.60 -12.00
C GLU A 66 22.29 17.21 -13.33
N ILE A 67 21.49 16.82 -14.32
CA ILE A 67 21.95 16.43 -15.65
C ILE A 67 21.18 17.29 -16.67
N GLU A 68 21.90 18.00 -17.53
CA GLU A 68 21.30 18.62 -18.72
C GLU A 68 20.95 17.54 -19.74
N LEU A 69 19.68 17.55 -20.18
CA LEU A 69 19.13 16.62 -21.19
C LEU A 69 19.05 17.27 -22.57
#